data_AF-A0A2N7L7U6-F1
#
_entry.id   AF-A0A2N7L7U6-F1
#
_cell.length_a   1.000
_cell.length_b   1.000
_cell.length_c   1.000
_cell.angle_alpha   90.00
_cell.angle_beta   90.00
_cell.angle_gamma   90.00
#
_symmetry.space_group_name_H-M   'P 1'
#
loop_
_entity.id
_entity.type
_entity.pdbx_description
1 polymer ?
#
loop_
_entity_poly.entity_id
_entity_poly.type
_entity_poly.pdbx_seq_one_letter_code
_entity_poly.pdbx_strand_id
1 'polypeptide(L)'
;MLRKLNVMALSAVLTMAALPAHALSLDGLVGEATKEASNLLTGVSKEAADNPLTSQIAEGLKVNDEQAAGGAGALLAMAYQELGTDQASELTKMVPGLDSLTSAIPDDLGSMLNNMESVNKVFTALGLDPAMVQEYAPMILKFLGNEGASESLLSDLSSLWGQAA
;
A
#
# COMPACT_ATOMS: atom_id res chain seq x y z
N MET A 1 -27.89 -23.98 -64.63
CA MET A 1 -29.13 -23.23 -64.87
C MET A 1 -29.60 -22.60 -63.55
N LEU A 2 -29.81 -21.27 -63.58
CA LEU A 2 -30.65 -20.41 -62.70
C LEU A 2 -30.35 -20.36 -61.18
N ARG A 3 -29.74 -19.30 -60.62
CA ARG A 3 -30.26 -17.95 -60.28
C ARG A 3 -31.54 -17.94 -59.44
N LYS A 4 -31.46 -17.40 -58.21
CA LYS A 4 -32.24 -16.23 -57.75
C LYS A 4 -31.70 -15.64 -56.42
N LEU A 5 -31.68 -14.31 -56.42
CA LEU A 5 -31.33 -13.32 -55.39
C LEU A 5 -32.44 -13.22 -54.32
N ASN A 6 -32.12 -12.96 -53.04
CA ASN A 6 -32.49 -11.73 -52.30
C ASN A 6 -32.29 -11.79 -50.75
N VAL A 7 -31.66 -10.72 -50.23
CA VAL A 7 -32.04 -9.92 -49.05
C VAL A 7 -31.46 -10.25 -47.65
N MET A 8 -30.62 -9.30 -47.21
CA MET A 8 -30.44 -8.70 -45.87
C MET A 8 -30.71 -9.54 -44.60
N ALA A 9 -29.67 -9.66 -43.77
CA ALA A 9 -29.69 -9.14 -42.40
C ALA A 9 -28.26 -8.94 -41.88
N LEU A 10 -27.86 -7.67 -41.86
CA LEU A 10 -26.75 -7.12 -41.09
C LEU A 10 -27.22 -7.00 -39.63
N SER A 11 -26.55 -7.64 -38.67
CA SER A 11 -26.35 -7.17 -37.27
C SER A 11 -25.94 -8.30 -36.33
N ALA A 12 -24.78 -8.16 -35.70
CA ALA A 12 -24.60 -8.28 -34.25
C ALA A 12 -23.17 -7.82 -33.92
N VAL A 13 -22.97 -6.50 -33.93
CA VAL A 13 -21.87 -5.88 -33.20
C VAL A 13 -22.15 -6.16 -31.73
N LEU A 14 -21.42 -7.11 -31.14
CA LEU A 14 -21.36 -7.26 -29.70
C LEU A 14 -20.36 -6.22 -29.18
N THR A 15 -20.86 -5.02 -28.98
CA THR A 15 -20.16 -3.97 -28.24
C THR A 15 -19.93 -4.50 -26.83
N MET A 16 -18.68 -4.82 -26.48
CA MET A 16 -18.28 -4.94 -25.09
C MET A 16 -18.54 -3.58 -24.43
N ALA A 17 -19.66 -3.47 -23.73
CA ALA A 17 -19.83 -2.46 -22.70
C ALA A 17 -18.80 -2.78 -21.62
N ALA A 18 -17.69 -2.05 -21.62
CA ALA A 18 -16.86 -1.89 -20.44
C ALA A 18 -17.78 -1.30 -19.36
N LEU A 19 -18.33 -2.17 -18.52
CA LEU A 19 -19.01 -1.74 -17.31
C LEU A 19 -17.94 -1.02 -16.46
N PRO A 20 -18.25 0.16 -15.91
CA PRO A 20 -17.41 0.74 -14.88
C PRO A 20 -17.38 -0.26 -13.72
N ALA A 21 -16.21 -0.86 -13.48
CA ALA A 21 -15.91 -1.51 -12.23
C ALA A 21 -16.24 -0.50 -11.12
N HIS A 22 -17.05 -0.94 -10.17
CA HIS A 22 -17.64 -0.12 -9.12
C HIS A 22 -16.61 0.82 -8.49
N ALA A 23 -16.81 2.12 -8.76
CA ALA A 23 -16.25 3.18 -7.96
C ALA A 23 -16.69 2.94 -6.52
N LEU A 24 -15.70 2.68 -5.68
CA LEU A 24 -15.75 2.65 -4.24
C LEU A 24 -16.37 3.98 -3.76
N SER A 25 -17.70 4.01 -3.65
CA SER A 25 -18.45 5.21 -3.28
C SER A 25 -18.38 5.37 -1.76
N LEU A 26 -17.19 5.72 -1.29
CA LEU A 26 -16.91 6.18 0.07
C LEU A 26 -17.20 7.69 0.26
N ASP A 27 -17.72 8.34 -0.78
CA ASP A 27 -17.99 9.78 -0.87
C ASP A 27 -18.94 10.31 0.24
N GLY A 28 -19.75 9.44 0.83
CA GLY A 28 -20.73 9.82 1.85
C GLY A 28 -20.35 9.57 3.31
N LEU A 29 -19.26 8.84 3.60
CA LEU A 29 -18.88 8.47 4.97
C LEU A 29 -17.45 8.90 5.34
N VAL A 30 -16.64 9.25 4.35
CA VAL A 30 -15.20 9.45 4.51
C VAL A 30 -14.84 10.83 3.91
N GLY A 31 -15.02 11.89 4.69
CA GLY A 31 -14.75 13.27 4.25
C GLY A 31 -13.39 13.83 4.69
N GLU A 32 -12.81 13.28 5.76
CA GLU A 32 -11.55 13.75 6.35
C GLU A 32 -10.46 12.67 6.29
N ALA A 33 -10.74 11.43 6.72
CA ALA A 33 -9.77 10.33 6.70
C ALA A 33 -9.26 9.95 5.28
N THR A 34 -10.07 10.16 4.24
CA THR A 34 -9.68 9.87 2.84
C THR A 34 -8.82 10.94 2.22
N LYS A 35 -8.89 12.20 2.67
CA LYS A 35 -7.98 13.23 2.13
C LYS A 35 -6.55 12.98 2.61
N GLU A 36 -6.42 12.54 3.85
CA GLU A 36 -5.15 12.19 4.48
C GLU A 36 -4.63 10.85 3.95
N ALA A 37 -5.49 9.83 3.87
CA ALA A 37 -5.13 8.54 3.26
C ALA A 37 -4.89 8.63 1.74
N SER A 38 -5.63 9.46 1.01
CA SER A 38 -5.41 9.71 -0.42
C SER A 38 -4.15 10.52 -0.66
N ASN A 39 -3.79 11.48 0.20
CA ASN A 39 -2.50 12.16 0.13
C ASN A 39 -1.34 11.21 0.44
N LEU A 40 -1.50 10.31 1.42
CA LEU A 40 -0.57 9.21 1.71
C LEU A 40 -0.41 8.29 0.50
N LEU A 41 -1.51 7.90 -0.14
CA LEU A 41 -1.52 7.00 -1.29
C LEU A 41 -0.97 7.66 -2.56
N THR A 42 -1.23 8.95 -2.77
CA THR A 42 -0.60 9.72 -3.86
C THR A 42 0.87 10.08 -3.55
N GLY A 43 1.26 10.04 -2.28
CA GLY A 43 2.63 10.23 -1.79
C GLY A 43 3.46 8.94 -1.77
N VAL A 44 2.82 7.77 -1.84
CA VAL A 44 3.44 6.52 -2.26
C VAL A 44 3.83 6.70 -3.72
N SER A 45 5.04 7.24 -3.89
CA SER A 45 5.65 7.43 -5.18
C SER A 45 5.74 6.09 -5.90
N LYS A 46 5.72 6.14 -7.23
CA LYS A 46 5.86 4.94 -8.07
C LYS A 46 7.11 4.14 -7.70
N GLU A 47 8.14 4.80 -7.16
CA GLU A 47 9.34 4.19 -6.61
C GLU A 47 9.12 3.36 -5.32
N ALA A 48 8.18 3.73 -4.45
CA ALA A 48 7.80 2.91 -3.30
C ALA A 48 6.93 1.71 -3.72
N ALA A 49 6.14 1.86 -4.80
CA ALA A 49 5.39 0.77 -5.42
C ALA A 49 6.29 -0.21 -6.23
N ASP A 50 7.29 0.31 -6.95
CA ASP A 50 8.31 -0.46 -7.68
C ASP A 50 9.48 -0.90 -6.76
N ASN A 51 9.19 -1.20 -5.49
CA ASN A 51 10.18 -1.69 -4.53
C ASN A 51 10.12 -3.24 -4.42
N PRO A 52 11.26 -3.96 -4.33
CA PRO A 52 11.28 -5.41 -4.13
C PRO A 52 10.51 -5.91 -2.89
N LEU A 53 10.38 -5.07 -1.85
CA LEU A 53 9.53 -5.32 -0.68
C LEU A 53 8.06 -5.41 -1.08
N THR A 54 7.60 -4.45 -1.89
CA THR A 54 6.22 -4.35 -2.36
C THR A 54 5.83 -5.58 -3.16
N SER A 55 6.66 -5.99 -4.13
CA SER A 55 6.39 -7.19 -4.92
C SER A 55 6.31 -8.45 -4.04
N GLN A 56 7.20 -8.59 -3.05
CA GLN A 56 7.16 -9.72 -2.13
C GLN A 56 5.87 -9.75 -1.31
N ILE A 57 5.42 -8.60 -0.80
CA ILE A 57 4.17 -8.46 -0.04
C ILE A 57 2.96 -8.74 -0.93
N ALA A 58 2.90 -8.14 -2.12
CA ALA A 58 1.82 -8.34 -3.08
C ALA A 58 1.65 -9.82 -3.44
N GLU A 59 2.76 -10.49 -3.77
CA GLU A 59 2.75 -11.91 -4.12
C GLU A 59 2.39 -12.83 -2.94
N GLY A 60 2.93 -12.52 -1.75
CA GLY A 60 2.74 -13.31 -0.53
C GLY A 60 1.34 -13.20 0.04
N LEU A 61 0.76 -11.99 0.05
CA LEU A 61 -0.54 -11.72 0.66
C LEU A 61 -1.69 -11.66 -0.36
N LYS A 62 -1.39 -11.85 -1.65
CA LYS A 62 -2.37 -11.78 -2.76
C LYS A 62 -3.12 -10.44 -2.81
N VAL A 63 -2.42 -9.36 -2.47
CA VAL A 63 -2.88 -7.98 -2.59
C VAL A 63 -2.32 -7.36 -3.87
N ASN A 64 -2.85 -6.20 -4.28
CA ASN A 64 -2.24 -5.45 -5.38
C ASN A 64 -1.03 -4.62 -4.92
N ASP A 65 -0.22 -4.14 -5.86
CA ASP A 65 1.02 -3.38 -5.57
C ASP A 65 0.75 -2.12 -4.74
N GLU A 66 -0.37 -1.45 -4.98
CA GLU A 66 -0.78 -0.23 -4.29
C GLU A 66 -1.13 -0.50 -2.81
N GLN A 67 -1.79 -1.62 -2.54
CA GLN A 67 -2.08 -2.11 -1.20
C GLN A 67 -0.83 -2.60 -0.47
N ALA A 68 0.08 -3.28 -1.16
CA ALA A 68 1.35 -3.72 -0.60
C ALA A 68 2.22 -2.51 -0.21
N ALA A 69 2.37 -1.54 -1.12
CA ALA A 69 3.19 -0.35 -0.91
C ALA A 69 2.57 0.58 0.13
N GLY A 70 1.26 0.81 0.08
CA GLY A 70 0.55 1.65 1.05
C GLY A 70 0.55 1.04 2.46
N GLY A 71 0.32 -0.26 2.58
CA GLY A 71 0.36 -0.95 3.88
C GLY A 71 1.77 -1.02 4.48
N ALA A 72 2.77 -1.35 3.66
CA ALA A 72 4.17 -1.34 4.08
C ALA A 72 4.65 0.08 4.41
N GLY A 73 4.30 1.06 3.59
CA GLY A 73 4.60 2.47 3.80
C GLY A 73 4.01 3.01 5.09
N ALA A 74 2.78 2.65 5.43
CA ALA A 74 2.15 3.05 6.70
C ALA A 74 2.89 2.48 7.92
N LEU A 75 3.24 1.18 7.87
CA LEU A 75 3.99 0.51 8.94
C LEU A 75 5.41 1.07 9.10
N LEU A 76 6.09 1.30 7.97
CA LEU A 76 7.44 1.87 7.93
C LEU A 76 7.45 3.33 8.36
N ALA A 77 6.43 4.12 8.01
CA ALA A 77 6.29 5.50 8.44
C ALA A 77 6.07 5.58 9.96
N MET A 78 5.16 4.77 10.51
CA MET A 78 4.97 4.67 11.97
C MET A 78 6.27 4.26 12.66
N ALA A 79 6.94 3.23 12.14
CA ALA A 79 8.21 2.80 12.66
C ALA A 79 9.25 3.92 12.60
N TYR A 80 9.36 4.63 11.48
CA TYR A 80 10.29 5.76 11.32
C TYR A 80 10.07 6.86 12.37
N GLN A 81 8.82 7.13 12.75
CA GLN A 81 8.49 8.12 13.78
C GLN A 81 8.83 7.67 15.20
N GLU A 82 8.76 6.36 15.46
CA GLU A 82 9.05 5.76 16.77
C GLU A 82 10.52 5.33 16.93
N LEU A 83 11.22 5.10 15.82
CA LEU A 83 12.64 4.75 15.79
C LEU A 83 13.52 5.97 16.11
N GLY A 84 14.67 5.70 16.73
CA GLY A 84 15.72 6.71 16.89
C GLY A 84 16.34 7.13 15.56
N THR A 85 17.03 8.28 15.55
CA THR A 85 17.68 8.84 14.35
C THR A 85 18.63 7.86 13.65
N ASP A 86 19.31 7.01 14.41
CA ASP A 86 20.29 6.05 13.88
C ASP A 86 19.59 4.91 13.13
N GLN A 87 18.58 4.29 13.75
CA GLN A 87 17.74 3.25 13.15
C GLN A 87 16.93 3.75 11.96
N ALA A 88 16.39 4.97 12.05
CA ALA A 88 15.67 5.61 10.95
C ALA A 88 16.58 5.81 9.73
N SER A 89 17.82 6.27 9.93
CA SER A 89 18.83 6.42 8.86
C SER A 89 19.28 5.07 8.29
N GLU A 90 19.30 4.02 9.08
CA GLU A 90 19.55 2.66 8.59
C GLU A 90 18.37 2.17 7.73
N LEU A 91 17.14 2.33 8.21
CA LEU A 91 15.92 1.90 7.52
C LEU A 91 15.78 2.57 6.14
N THR A 92 16.06 3.87 6.03
CA THR A 92 16.00 4.59 4.74
C THR A 92 17.07 4.16 3.74
N LYS A 93 18.19 3.59 4.20
CA LYS A 93 19.20 2.98 3.31
C LYS A 93 18.77 1.60 2.83
N MET A 94 18.04 0.86 3.65
CA MET A 94 17.58 -0.50 3.32
C MET A 94 16.35 -0.52 2.41
N VAL A 95 15.52 0.52 2.47
CA VAL A 95 14.30 0.62 1.66
C VAL A 95 14.46 1.77 0.65
N PRO A 96 14.81 1.46 -0.61
CA PRO A 96 14.85 2.45 -1.67
C PRO A 96 13.52 3.21 -1.79
N GLY A 97 13.59 4.53 -1.86
CA GLY A 97 12.41 5.40 -1.93
C GLY A 97 11.76 5.73 -0.59
N LEU A 98 12.18 5.11 0.53
CA LEU A 98 11.60 5.41 1.84
C LEU A 98 11.89 6.84 2.30
N ASP A 99 13.10 7.36 2.05
CA ASP A 99 13.45 8.75 2.38
C ASP A 99 12.55 9.77 1.66
N SER A 100 12.23 9.49 0.40
CA SER A 100 11.29 10.30 -0.39
C SER A 100 9.85 10.14 0.11
N LEU A 101 9.46 8.92 0.50
CA LEU A 101 8.15 8.65 1.09
C LEU A 101 7.97 9.38 2.42
N THR A 102 8.92 9.26 3.35
CA THR A 102 8.87 9.91 4.67
C THR A 102 8.93 11.42 4.55
N SER A 103 9.69 11.96 3.60
CA SER A 103 9.72 13.39 3.31
C SER A 103 8.44 13.89 2.62
N ALA A 104 7.71 13.00 1.93
CA ALA A 104 6.42 13.31 1.31
C ALA A 104 5.25 13.20 2.30
N ILE A 105 5.45 12.56 3.45
CA ILE A 105 4.46 12.53 4.53
C ILE A 105 4.49 13.90 5.23
N PRO A 106 3.39 14.67 5.20
CA PRO A 106 3.30 15.92 5.94
C PRO A 106 3.53 15.70 7.44
N ASP A 107 4.19 16.64 8.13
CA ASP A 107 4.46 16.54 9.58
C ASP A 107 3.20 16.26 10.42
N ASP A 108 2.06 16.89 10.07
CA ASP A 108 0.77 16.61 10.71
C ASP A 108 0.38 15.13 10.59
N LEU A 109 0.61 14.53 9.43
CA LEU A 109 0.31 13.14 9.15
C LEU A 109 1.34 12.19 9.78
N GLY A 110 2.62 12.57 9.81
CA GLY A 110 3.67 11.83 10.52
C GLY A 110 3.40 11.78 12.02
N SER A 111 2.87 12.86 12.61
CA SER A 111 2.47 12.88 14.02
C SER A 111 1.25 11.99 14.29
N MET A 112 0.34 11.82 13.32
CA MET A 112 -0.77 10.89 13.42
C MET A 112 -0.34 9.44 13.22
N LEU A 113 0.64 9.17 12.34
CA LEU A 113 1.13 7.82 12.04
C LEU A 113 1.99 7.22 13.16
N ASN A 114 2.18 7.89 14.30
CA ASN A 114 2.93 7.36 15.44
C ASN A 114 2.21 6.24 16.22
N ASN A 115 1.06 5.78 15.74
CA ASN A 115 0.25 4.78 16.42
C ASN A 115 -0.41 3.82 15.44
N MET A 116 -0.73 2.61 15.94
CA MET A 116 -1.32 1.56 15.13
C MET A 116 -2.75 1.90 14.67
N GLU A 117 -3.47 2.77 15.37
CA GLU A 117 -4.81 3.19 14.95
C GLU A 117 -4.77 3.88 13.57
N SER A 118 -3.77 4.73 13.35
CA SER A 118 -3.57 5.39 12.05
C SER A 118 -3.14 4.43 10.96
N VAL A 119 -2.29 3.45 11.27
CA VAL A 119 -1.96 2.37 10.32
C VAL A 119 -3.22 1.60 9.94
N ASN A 120 -4.06 1.23 10.90
CA ASN A 120 -5.33 0.55 10.65
C ASN A 120 -6.28 1.38 9.78
N LYS A 121 -6.31 2.72 9.97
CA LYS A 121 -7.06 3.64 9.10
C LYS A 121 -6.53 3.64 7.67
N VAL A 122 -5.20 3.62 7.49
CA VAL A 122 -4.59 3.51 6.15
C VAL A 122 -4.97 2.18 5.50
N PHE A 123 -4.85 1.06 6.20
CA PHE A 123 -5.26 -0.24 5.68
C PHE A 123 -6.74 -0.23 5.27
N THR A 124 -7.63 0.26 6.14
CA THR A 124 -9.06 0.39 5.84
C THR A 124 -9.32 1.26 4.62
N ALA A 125 -8.61 2.39 4.49
CA ALA A 125 -8.73 3.30 3.35
C ALA A 125 -8.25 2.67 2.03
N LEU A 126 -7.27 1.75 2.09
CA LEU A 126 -6.80 0.94 0.97
C LEU A 126 -7.70 -0.27 0.67
N GLY A 127 -8.79 -0.44 1.43
CA GLY A 127 -9.65 -1.62 1.34
C GLY A 127 -8.99 -2.91 1.85
N LEU A 128 -7.94 -2.79 2.68
CA LEU A 128 -7.30 -3.89 3.39
C LEU A 128 -7.94 -4.11 4.75
N ASP A 129 -7.90 -5.36 5.22
CA ASP A 129 -8.27 -5.69 6.59
C ASP A 129 -7.13 -5.24 7.54
N PRO A 130 -7.41 -4.44 8.58
CA PRO A 130 -6.42 -4.07 9.59
C PRO A 130 -5.68 -5.25 10.23
N ALA A 131 -6.31 -6.43 10.31
CA ALA A 131 -5.67 -7.64 10.80
C ALA A 131 -4.45 -8.06 9.95
N MET A 132 -4.41 -7.67 8.67
CA MET A 132 -3.28 -7.98 7.79
C MET A 132 -1.98 -7.32 8.23
N VAL A 133 -2.01 -6.31 9.10
CA VAL A 133 -0.78 -5.75 9.72
C VAL A 133 0.09 -6.86 10.33
N GLN A 134 -0.53 -7.89 10.93
CA GLN A 134 0.17 -9.04 11.51
C GLN A 134 0.88 -9.91 10.46
N GLU A 135 0.46 -9.85 9.21
CA GLU A 135 1.06 -10.56 8.08
C GLU A 135 2.10 -9.69 7.34
N TYR A 136 1.87 -8.38 7.28
CA TYR A 136 2.80 -7.41 6.69
C TYR A 136 4.07 -7.27 7.52
N ALA A 137 3.96 -7.10 8.84
CA ALA A 137 5.10 -6.92 9.74
C ALA A 137 6.22 -7.98 9.56
N PRO A 138 5.94 -9.30 9.64
CA PRO A 138 6.98 -10.32 9.44
C PRO A 138 7.54 -10.36 8.01
N MET A 139 6.77 -9.96 7.00
CA MET A 139 7.25 -9.85 5.62
C MET A 139 8.26 -8.70 5.46
N ILE A 140 7.98 -7.56 6.09
CA ILE A 140 8.88 -6.39 6.11
C ILE A 140 10.15 -6.73 6.90
N LEU A 141 10.03 -7.36 8.08
CA LEU A 141 11.20 -7.80 8.87
C LEU A 141 12.08 -8.77 8.08
N LYS A 142 11.48 -9.73 7.37
CA LYS A 142 12.22 -10.68 6.54
C LYS A 142 12.96 -9.99 5.40
N PHE A 143 12.31 -9.02 4.74
CA PHE A 143 12.95 -8.23 3.69
C PHE A 143 14.14 -7.44 4.25
N LEU A 144 13.93 -6.67 5.31
CA LEU A 144 14.98 -5.86 5.94
C LEU A 144 16.15 -6.72 6.42
N GLY A 145 15.87 -7.89 7.02
CA GLY A 145 16.92 -8.83 7.41
C GLY A 145 17.71 -9.40 6.23
N ASN A 146 17.06 -9.63 5.09
CA ASN A 146 17.74 -10.05 3.86
C ASN A 146 18.59 -8.93 3.24
N GLU A 147 18.16 -7.67 3.37
CA GLU A 147 18.91 -6.48 2.94
C GLU A 147 20.10 -6.16 3.88
N GLY A 148 20.17 -6.83 5.03
CA GLY A 148 21.27 -6.68 6.00
C GLY A 148 21.00 -5.65 7.09
N ALA A 149 19.74 -5.40 7.43
CA ALA A 149 19.36 -4.62 8.60
C ALA A 149 19.98 -5.17 9.90
N SER A 150 20.40 -4.28 10.78
CA SER A 150 20.95 -4.61 12.08
C SER A 150 19.94 -5.38 12.95
N GLU A 151 20.44 -6.27 13.81
CA GLU A 151 19.61 -6.99 14.78
C GLU A 151 18.86 -6.04 15.71
N SER A 152 19.47 -4.90 16.05
CA SER A 152 18.83 -3.82 16.81
C SER A 152 17.63 -3.24 16.06
N LEU A 153 17.78 -2.88 14.79
CA LEU A 153 16.68 -2.34 13.98
C LEU A 153 15.54 -3.36 13.87
N LEU A 154 15.85 -4.62 13.56
CA LEU A 154 14.84 -5.67 13.45
C LEU A 154 14.14 -5.95 14.79
N SER A 155 14.88 -5.90 15.90
CA SER A 155 14.32 -6.03 17.25
C SER A 155 13.38 -4.88 17.58
N ASP A 156 13.79 -3.64 17.31
CA ASP A 156 12.99 -2.44 17.56
C ASP A 156 11.70 -2.49 16.73
N LEU A 157 11.79 -2.78 15.43
CA LEU A 157 10.65 -2.94 14.54
C LEU A 157 9.69 -4.06 14.97
N SER A 158 10.25 -5.22 15.34
CA SER A 158 9.44 -6.34 15.83
C SER A 158 8.74 -6.00 17.14
N SER A 159 9.36 -5.21 18.01
CA SER A 159 8.75 -4.74 19.26
C SER A 159 7.65 -3.72 18.98
N LEU A 160 7.84 -2.80 18.03
CA LEU A 160 6.86 -1.78 17.66
C LEU A 160 5.59 -2.41 17.09
N TRP A 161 5.72 -3.35 16.15
CA TRP A 161 4.56 -3.98 15.50
C TRP A 161 3.99 -5.14 16.30
N GLY A 162 4.81 -5.85 17.08
CA GLY A 162 4.38 -6.98 17.90
C GLY A 162 3.51 -6.58 19.10
N GLN A 163 3.59 -5.33 19.57
CA GLN A 163 2.71 -4.80 20.62
C GLN A 163 1.28 -4.52 20.15
N ALA A 164 1.09 -4.42 18.84
CA ALA A 164 -0.19 -4.12 18.20
C ALA A 164 -0.97 -5.37 17.77
N ALA A 165 -0.39 -6.56 17.99
CA ALA A 165 -0.98 -7.86 17.64
C ALA A 165 -1.77 -8.50 18.80
#